data_AF-U9SXA2-F1
#
_entry.id   AF-U9SXA2-F1
#
_cell.length_a   1.000
_cell.length_b   1.000
_cell.length_c   1.000
_cell.angle_alpha   90.00
_cell.angle_beta   90.00
_cell.angle_gamma   90.00
#
_symmetry.space_group_name_H-M   'P 1'
#
loop_
_entity.id
_entity.type
_entity.pdbx_description
1 polymer ?
#
loop_
_entity_poly.entity_id
_entity_poly.type
_entity_poly.pdbx_seq_one_letter_code
_entity_poly.pdbx_strand_id
1 'polypeptide(L)'
;MASVRRIDEDILTFNILSLYGDSQKIDRNKLFGVMMVRDKQVDFLRPLIRERLSPNSYYNVLSNELVLFKLNDQVTTKNINYYLSSNNLNVDKMEPLELISKYFSKDEFGSKEHIHIIVSCM
;
A
#
# COMPACT_ATOMS: atom_id res chain seq x y z
N MET A 1 -38.90 -11.78 -2.75
CA MET A 1 -37.92 -11.10 -1.88
C MET A 1 -36.54 -11.49 -2.36
N ALA A 2 -35.87 -10.64 -3.14
CA ALA A 2 -34.50 -10.89 -3.56
C ALA A 2 -33.59 -10.65 -2.36
N SER A 3 -33.00 -11.71 -1.83
CA SER A 3 -31.89 -11.62 -0.88
C SER A 3 -30.75 -10.91 -1.62
N VAL A 4 -30.58 -9.63 -1.31
CA VAL A 4 -29.37 -8.89 -1.65
C VAL A 4 -28.25 -9.64 -0.95
N ARG A 5 -27.50 -10.45 -1.71
CA ARG A 5 -26.20 -10.93 -1.26
C ARG A 5 -25.41 -9.66 -1.00
N ARG A 6 -25.30 -9.26 0.28
CA ARG A 6 -24.20 -8.38 0.70
C ARG A 6 -22.96 -9.16 0.28
N ILE A 7 -22.33 -8.71 -0.79
CA ILE A 7 -20.94 -9.02 -1.00
C ILE A 7 -20.30 -8.32 0.19
N ASP A 8 -19.91 -9.09 1.19
CA ASP A 8 -19.01 -8.62 2.24
C ASP A 8 -17.69 -8.31 1.54
N GLU A 9 -17.66 -7.14 0.89
CA GLU A 9 -16.44 -6.58 0.34
C GLU A 9 -15.55 -6.29 1.54
N ASP A 10 -14.58 -7.17 1.78
CA ASP A 10 -13.55 -6.93 2.79
C ASP A 10 -12.75 -5.69 2.34
N ILE A 11 -13.07 -4.53 2.93
CA ILE A 11 -12.42 -3.25 2.65
C ILE A 11 -11.13 -3.16 3.47
N LEU A 12 -10.01 -3.02 2.77
CA LEU A 12 -8.69 -2.80 3.33
C LEU A 12 -8.38 -1.32 3.44
N THR A 13 -7.77 -0.90 4.55
CA THR A 13 -7.18 0.45 4.67
C THR A 13 -5.67 0.33 4.77
N PHE A 14 -4.96 0.85 3.77
CA PHE A 14 -3.50 0.83 3.73
C PHE A 14 -2.91 2.19 4.01
N ASN A 15 -1.76 2.22 4.68
CA ASN A 15 -0.88 3.38 4.70
C ASN A 15 0.17 3.25 3.59
N ILE A 16 0.29 4.30 2.78
CA ILE A 16 1.27 4.36 1.70
C ILE A 16 2.53 5.06 2.19
N LEU A 17 3.69 4.44 1.95
CA LEU A 17 5.02 4.97 2.27
C LEU A 17 5.79 5.17 0.97
N SER A 18 6.04 6.41 0.58
CA SER A 18 6.78 6.72 -0.64
C SER A 18 8.28 6.80 -0.37
N LEU A 19 9.06 6.05 -1.13
CA LEU A 19 10.53 6.18 -1.23
C LEU A 19 10.87 7.03 -2.45
N TYR A 20 11.53 8.18 -2.27
CA TYR A 20 11.94 9.07 -3.37
C TYR A 20 13.47 9.08 -3.56
N GLY A 21 13.93 8.64 -4.74
CA GLY A 21 15.32 8.73 -5.20
C GLY A 21 16.32 7.85 -4.43
N ASP A 22 17.61 8.02 -4.70
CA ASP A 22 18.73 7.35 -3.98
C ASP A 22 18.78 7.68 -2.48
N SER A 23 17.95 8.63 -2.02
CA SER A 23 17.71 8.85 -0.61
C SER A 23 16.56 7.96 -0.12
N GLN A 24 16.85 7.03 0.79
CA GLN A 24 15.85 6.29 1.59
C GLN A 24 15.01 7.21 2.52
N LYS A 25 14.79 8.47 2.16
CA LYS A 25 14.04 9.44 2.95
C LYS A 25 12.57 9.34 2.59
N ILE A 26 11.80 8.76 3.52
CA ILE A 26 10.35 8.69 3.43
C ILE A 26 9.75 10.02 3.86
N ASP A 27 8.92 10.58 2.99
CA ASP A 27 8.12 11.76 3.30
C ASP A 27 6.89 11.37 4.11
N ARG A 28 6.95 11.59 5.44
CA ARG A 28 5.85 11.27 6.37
C ARG A 28 4.62 12.14 6.18
N ASN A 29 4.74 13.30 5.54
CA ASN A 29 3.58 14.12 5.17
C ASN A 29 2.74 13.44 4.07
N LYS A 30 3.23 12.32 3.51
CA LYS A 30 2.56 11.54 2.48
C LYS A 30 1.99 10.21 2.96
N LEU A 31 1.83 10.03 4.27
CA LEU A 31 1.05 8.92 4.82
C LEU A 31 -0.42 9.15 4.49
N PHE A 32 -0.96 8.34 3.57
CA PHE A 32 -2.36 8.41 3.20
C PHE A 32 -3.01 7.03 3.24
N GLY A 33 -4.26 7.02 3.70
CA GLY A 33 -5.15 5.87 3.69
C GLY A 33 -5.75 5.64 2.30
N VAL A 34 -5.69 4.40 1.79
CA VAL A 34 -6.48 3.98 0.63
C VAL A 34 -7.39 2.81 1.00
N MET A 35 -8.67 2.94 0.65
CA MET A 35 -9.66 1.88 0.82
C MET A 35 -9.70 0.99 -0.42
N MET A 36 -9.72 -0.34 -0.26
CA MET A 36 -9.72 -1.25 -1.41
C MET A 36 -10.40 -2.59 -1.13
N VAL A 37 -10.92 -3.23 -2.19
CA VAL A 37 -11.48 -4.59 -2.12
C VAL A 37 -10.40 -5.65 -2.39
N ARG A 38 -10.37 -6.70 -1.57
CA ARG A 38 -9.39 -7.80 -1.59
C ARG A 38 -9.27 -8.59 -2.90
N ASP A 39 -10.36 -8.65 -3.66
CA ASP A 39 -10.50 -9.48 -4.86
C ASP A 39 -9.99 -8.79 -6.12
N LYS A 40 -9.47 -7.57 -5.97
CA LYS A 40 -8.86 -6.80 -7.04
C LYS A 40 -7.38 -7.15 -7.18
N GLN A 41 -6.89 -6.92 -8.39
CA GLN A 41 -5.47 -7.06 -8.69
C GLN A 41 -4.67 -5.90 -8.07
N VAL A 42 -3.40 -6.15 -7.79
CA VAL A 42 -2.47 -5.14 -7.28
C VAL A 42 -2.37 -3.92 -8.20
N ASP A 43 -2.50 -4.10 -9.52
CA ASP A 43 -2.43 -2.99 -10.49
C ASP A 43 -3.49 -1.90 -10.25
N PHE A 44 -4.63 -2.25 -9.65
CA PHE A 44 -5.67 -1.29 -9.28
C PHE A 44 -5.19 -0.28 -8.21
N LEU A 45 -4.18 -0.62 -7.40
CA LEU A 45 -3.66 0.27 -6.36
C LEU A 45 -2.82 1.40 -6.94
N ARG A 46 -2.13 1.18 -8.07
CA ARG A 46 -1.20 2.15 -8.68
C ARG A 46 -1.83 3.49 -9.03
N PRO A 47 -2.97 3.58 -9.73
CA PRO A 47 -3.61 4.87 -10.01
C PRO A 47 -4.08 5.58 -8.73
N LEU A 48 -4.59 4.83 -7.74
CA LEU A 48 -5.04 5.39 -6.45
C LEU A 48 -3.86 5.97 -5.65
N ILE A 49 -2.76 5.22 -5.58
CA ILE A 49 -1.51 5.64 -4.95
C ILE A 49 -0.95 6.88 -5.65
N ARG A 50 -0.91 6.88 -6.98
CA ARG A 50 -0.41 8.01 -7.78
C ARG A 50 -1.18 9.29 -7.50
N GLU A 51 -2.51 9.22 -7.49
CA GLU A 51 -3.38 10.36 -7.18
C GLU A 51 -3.06 10.95 -5.80
N ARG A 52 -2.79 10.10 -4.81
CA ARG A 52 -2.42 10.53 -3.45
C ARG A 52 -0.99 11.07 -3.35
N LEU A 53 -0.03 10.52 -4.10
CA LEU A 53 1.36 10.97 -4.08
C LEU A 53 1.56 12.33 -4.77
N SER A 54 0.67 12.67 -5.71
CA SER A 54 0.80 13.84 -6.59
C SER A 54 -0.51 14.61 -6.73
N PRO A 55 -1.04 15.21 -5.65
CA PRO A 55 -2.28 15.99 -5.73
C PRO A 55 -2.16 17.19 -6.68
N ASN A 56 -0.94 17.70 -6.91
CA ASN A 56 -0.62 18.72 -7.88
C ASN A 56 0.59 18.26 -8.69
N SER A 57 0.37 17.70 -9.89
CA SER A 57 1.17 17.62 -11.15
C SER A 57 2.72 17.70 -11.18
N TYR A 58 3.44 17.90 -10.08
CA TYR A 58 4.90 18.02 -10.03
C TYR A 58 5.64 16.68 -10.15
N TYR A 59 4.94 15.56 -10.01
CA TYR A 59 5.48 14.21 -10.12
C TYR A 59 4.79 13.50 -11.29
N ASN A 60 5.47 13.48 -12.44
CA ASN A 60 5.03 12.83 -13.67
C ASN A 60 5.33 11.32 -13.66
N VAL A 61 5.21 10.66 -12.50
CA VAL A 61 5.46 9.21 -12.41
C VAL A 61 4.27 8.49 -13.03
N LEU A 62 4.53 7.67 -14.04
CA LEU A 62 3.50 6.87 -14.68
C LEU A 62 3.11 5.73 -13.73
N SER A 63 1.84 5.33 -13.75
CA SER A 63 1.33 4.31 -12.83
C SER A 63 2.08 2.97 -12.96
N ASN A 64 2.58 2.65 -14.16
CA ASN A 64 3.37 1.45 -14.45
C ASN A 64 4.82 1.53 -13.93
N GLU A 65 5.33 2.72 -13.62
CA GLU A 65 6.65 2.92 -13.00
C GLU A 65 6.60 2.73 -11.47
N LEU A 66 5.40 2.63 -10.90
CA LEU A 66 5.21 2.36 -9.48
C LEU A 66 5.41 0.87 -9.18
N VAL A 67 6.44 0.60 -8.39
CA VAL A 67 6.69 -0.70 -7.79
C VAL A 67 6.14 -0.69 -6.36
N LEU A 68 5.25 -1.64 -6.08
CA LEU A 68 4.58 -1.77 -4.80
C LEU A 68 5.20 -2.91 -4.02
N PHE A 69 5.41 -2.69 -2.73
CA PHE A 69 5.94 -3.69 -1.80
C PHE A 69 5.06 -3.76 -0.57
N LYS A 70 4.69 -4.97 -0.15
CA LYS A 70 4.08 -5.20 1.16
C LYS A 70 5.19 -5.16 2.21
N LEU A 71 4.96 -4.42 3.30
CA LEU A 71 5.74 -4.57 4.51
C LEU A 71 5.22 -5.76 5.31
N ASN A 72 6.07 -6.77 5.51
CA ASN A 72 5.65 -8.01 6.19
C ASN A 72 5.67 -7.89 7.72
N ASP A 73 6.49 -6.98 8.24
CA ASP A 73 6.60 -6.80 9.66
C ASP A 73 5.42 -5.98 10.19
N GLN A 74 4.94 -6.35 11.38
CA GLN A 74 3.93 -5.59 12.10
C GLN A 74 4.51 -4.28 12.60
N VAL A 75 4.42 -3.27 11.74
CA VAL A 75 4.89 -1.93 12.01
C VAL A 75 3.67 -1.05 12.29
N THR A 76 3.75 -0.28 13.37
CA THR A 76 2.80 0.77 13.70
C THR A 76 3.31 2.09 13.14
N THR A 77 2.41 3.06 12.96
CA THR A 77 2.81 4.45 12.63
C THR A 77 3.80 5.06 13.63
N LYS A 78 3.87 4.54 14.87
CA LYS A 78 4.78 5.01 15.92
C LYS A 78 6.22 4.51 15.74
N ASN A 79 6.42 3.27 15.32
CA ASN A 79 7.75 2.63 15.21
C ASN A 79 8.27 2.55 13.76
N ILE A 80 7.47 2.97 12.78
CA ILE A 80 7.85 2.94 11.36
C ILE A 80 9.17 3.63 11.07
N ASN A 81 9.49 4.68 11.81
CA ASN A 81 10.70 5.46 11.61
C ASN A 81 11.98 4.68 11.92
N TYR A 82 11.94 3.90 13.00
CA TYR A 82 13.04 3.03 13.39
C TYR A 82 13.20 1.91 12.35
N TYR A 83 12.07 1.34 11.93
CA TYR A 83 12.04 0.26 10.96
C TYR A 83 12.60 0.69 9.60
N LEU A 84 12.22 1.87 9.13
CA LEU A 84 12.68 2.44 7.86
C LEU A 84 14.15 2.88 7.86
N SER A 85 14.70 3.21 9.04
CA SER A 85 16.13 3.46 9.19
C SER A 85 16.96 2.17 9.24
N SER A 86 16.32 1.02 9.41
CA SER A 86 16.99 -0.26 9.34
C SER A 86 17.12 -0.68 7.88
N ASN A 87 18.34 -0.91 7.40
CA ASN A 87 18.61 -1.32 6.01
C ASN A 87 18.05 -2.71 5.64
N ASN A 88 17.32 -3.36 6.55
CA ASN A 88 16.80 -4.72 6.41
C ASN A 88 15.27 -4.71 6.47
N LEU A 89 14.64 -4.03 5.52
CA LEU A 89 13.18 -4.06 5.37
C LEU A 89 12.75 -5.45 4.90
N ASN A 90 11.95 -6.14 5.70
CA ASN A 90 11.28 -7.38 5.30
C ASN A 90 10.06 -7.03 4.43
N VAL A 91 10.25 -7.10 3.12
CA VAL A 91 9.25 -6.69 2.15
C VAL A 91 9.04 -7.73 1.05
N ASP A 92 7.79 -7.87 0.63
CA ASP A 92 7.42 -8.66 -0.54
C ASP A 92 7.06 -7.75 -1.69
N LYS A 93 7.71 -7.93 -2.85
CA LYS A 93 7.32 -7.23 -4.08
C LYS A 93 5.93 -7.70 -4.50
N MET A 94 5.04 -6.75 -4.75
CA MET A 94 3.67 -7.00 -5.17
C MET A 94 3.56 -6.97 -6.69
N GLU A 95 3.35 -8.14 -7.29
CA GLU A 95 3.20 -8.27 -8.74
C GLU A 95 1.83 -7.77 -9.22
N PRO A 96 1.77 -6.95 -10.29
CA PRO A 96 0.55 -6.23 -10.64
C PRO A 96 -0.64 -7.10 -11.03
N LEU A 97 -0.41 -8.25 -11.65
CA LEU A 97 -1.48 -9.16 -12.08
C LEU A 97 -2.02 -10.04 -10.94
N GLU A 98 -1.35 -10.06 -9.80
CA GLU A 98 -1.74 -10.88 -8.67
C GLU A 98 -2.84 -10.21 -7.84
N LEU A 99 -3.62 -11.02 -7.14
CA LEU A 99 -4.69 -10.54 -6.26
C LEU A 99 -4.10 -9.93 -4.99
N ILE A 100 -4.70 -8.85 -4.52
CA ILE A 100 -4.34 -8.21 -3.24
C ILE A 100 -4.45 -9.22 -2.08
N SER A 101 -5.44 -10.11 -2.11
CA SER A 101 -5.61 -11.18 -1.12
C SER A 101 -4.46 -12.20 -1.07
N LYS A 102 -3.55 -12.22 -2.05
CA LYS A 102 -2.34 -13.05 -1.98
C LYS A 102 -1.37 -12.50 -0.94
N TYR A 103 -1.35 -11.17 -0.77
CA TYR A 103 -0.41 -10.46 0.08
C TYR A 103 -0.95 -10.24 1.49
N PHE A 104 -2.27 -10.03 1.62
CA PHE A 104 -2.91 -9.74 2.90
C PHE A 104 -3.84 -10.89 3.27
N SER A 105 -3.57 -11.55 4.40
CA SER A 105 -4.33 -12.71 4.91
C SER A 105 -5.62 -12.27 5.60
N LYS A 106 -6.73 -13.02 5.51
CA LYS A 106 -8.08 -12.58 5.96
C LYS A 106 -8.11 -12.06 7.42
N ASP A 107 -7.21 -12.54 8.24
CA ASP A 107 -7.13 -12.17 9.66
C ASP A 107 -6.46 -10.80 9.88
N GLU A 108 -5.63 -10.33 8.95
CA GLU A 108 -5.06 -8.97 8.94
C GLU A 108 -6.14 -7.90 8.71
N PHE A 109 -7.29 -8.27 8.14
CA PHE A 109 -8.39 -7.35 7.76
C PHE A 109 -9.27 -6.93 8.95
N GLY A 110 -9.28 -7.73 10.04
CA GLY A 110 -10.02 -7.44 11.26
C GLY A 110 -9.19 -6.71 12.32
N SER A 111 -7.87 -6.74 12.17
CA SER A 111 -6.96 -6.05 13.07
C SER A 111 -6.90 -4.56 12.70
N LYS A 112 -7.05 -3.66 13.68
CA LYS A 112 -6.88 -2.21 13.49
C LYS A 112 -5.42 -1.82 13.20
N GLU A 113 -4.59 -2.77 12.80
CA GLU A 113 -3.19 -2.56 12.53
C GLU A 113 -3.05 -1.99 11.13
N HIS A 114 -2.34 -0.87 11.07
CA HIS A 114 -2.08 -0.20 9.82
C HIS A 114 -1.24 -1.10 8.92
N ILE A 115 -1.83 -1.60 7.84
CA ILE A 115 -1.10 -2.32 6.81
C ILE A 115 -0.31 -1.29 5.99
N HIS A 116 0.99 -1.52 5.81
CA HIS A 116 1.85 -0.58 5.08
C HIS A 116 2.24 -1.12 3.71
N ILE A 117 2.09 -0.27 2.69
CA ILE A 117 2.59 -0.50 1.35
C ILE A 117 3.72 0.50 1.09
N ILE A 118 4.90 -0.02 0.79
CA ILE A 118 6.05 0.77 0.36
C ILE A 118 5.97 0.94 -1.15
N VAL A 119 6.17 2.17 -1.61
CA VAL A 119 6.10 2.55 -3.01
C VAL A 119 7.44 3.10 -3.43
N SER A 120 8.00 2.53 -4.49
CA SER A 120 9.20 3.01 -5.14
C SER A 120 8.90 3.34 -6.60
N CYS A 121 9.51 4.40 -7.10
CA CYS A 121 9.51 4.74 -8.52
C CYS A 121 10.84 4.24 -9.12
N MET A 122 10.76 3.49 -10.22
CA MET A 122 11.92 3.23 -11.07
C MET A 122 12.07 4.29 -12.16
#